data_AF-A0A2G0Q416-F1
#
_entry.id   AF-A0A2G0Q416-F1
#
_cell.length_a   1.000
_cell.length_b   1.000
_cell.length_c   1.000
_cell.angle_alpha   90.00
_cell.angle_beta   90.00
_cell.angle_gamma   90.00
#
_symmetry.space_group_name_H-M   'P 1'
#
loop_
_entity.id
_entity.type
_entity.pdbx_description
1 polymer ?
#
loop_
_entity_poly.entity_id
_entity_poly.type
_entity_poly.pdbx_seq_one_letter_code
_entity_poly.pdbx_strand_id
1 'polypeptide(L)' 'MATRYIKYKEMMELTGTSKPTLWRMYAKRNEFPKPERTASGIFLGWSEEVYEAWVKEKKK' A
#
# COMPACT_ATOMS: atom_id res chain seq x y z
N MET A 1 20.06 -3.13 -0.61
CA MET A 1 18.63 -3.37 -0.96
C MET A 1 18.00 -2.03 -1.27
N ALA A 2 17.44 -1.84 -2.47
CA ALA A 2 16.83 -0.57 -2.84
C ALA A 2 15.40 -0.54 -2.28
N THR A 3 15.08 0.43 -1.43
CA THR A 3 13.70 0.68 -0.97
C THR A 3 12.88 1.18 -2.15
N ARG A 4 12.25 0.26 -2.88
CA ARG A 4 11.30 0.59 -3.94
C ARG A 4 9.97 0.94 -3.30
N TYR A 5 9.48 2.12 -3.67
CA TYR A 5 8.19 2.62 -3.25
C TYR A 5 7.16 2.42 -4.34
N ILE A 6 6.18 1.59 -4.02
CA ILE A 6 5.00 1.32 -4.83
C ILE A 6 4.08 2.54 -4.73
N LYS A 7 3.87 3.21 -5.86
CA LYS A 7 2.93 4.34 -5.91
C LYS A 7 1.49 3.84 -6.01
N TYR A 8 0.53 4.74 -5.82
CA TYR A 8 -0.90 4.43 -5.95
C TYR A 8 -1.27 3.71 -7.26
N LYS A 9 -0.65 4.06 -8.38
CA LYS A 9 -0.90 3.40 -9.68
C LYS A 9 -0.46 1.94 -9.68
N GLU A 10 0.78 1.67 -9.30
CA GLU A 10 1.31 0.31 -9.20
C GLU A 10 0.54 -0.52 -8.16
N MET A 11 0.16 0.08 -7.04
CA MET A 11 -0.63 -0.61 -6.02
C MET A 11 -2.01 -1.03 -6.55
N MET A 12 -2.64 -0.20 -7.38
CA MET A 12 -3.91 -0.55 -8.04
C MET A 12 -3.72 -1.69 -9.04
N GLU A 13 -2.64 -1.69 -9.82
CA GLU A 13 -2.32 -2.75 -10.79
C GLU A 13 -2.01 -4.07 -10.08
N LEU A 14 -1.15 -4.06 -9.06
CA LEU A 14 -0.76 -5.22 -8.27
C LEU A 14 -1.94 -5.85 -7.52
N THR A 15 -2.82 -5.01 -6.97
CA THR A 15 -3.97 -5.49 -6.20
C THR A 15 -5.17 -5.81 -7.11
N GLY A 16 -5.15 -5.38 -8.38
CA GLY A 16 -6.29 -5.47 -9.29
C GLY A 16 -7.52 -4.71 -8.80
N THR A 17 -7.35 -3.71 -7.93
CA THR A 17 -8.45 -2.96 -7.31
C THR A 17 -8.43 -1.49 -7.71
N SER A 18 -9.60 -0.86 -7.71
CA SER A 18 -9.73 0.56 -8.01
C SER A 18 -9.36 1.44 -6.81
N LYS A 19 -8.89 2.66 -7.09
CA LYS A 19 -8.53 3.69 -6.10
C LYS A 19 -9.52 3.85 -4.92
N PRO A 20 -10.85 3.94 -5.13
CA PRO A 20 -11.81 4.07 -4.02
C PRO A 20 -11.94 2.79 -3.18
N THR A 21 -11.70 1.63 -3.78
CA THR A 21 -11.72 0.34 -3.05
C THR A 21 -10.46 0.21 -2.19
N LEU A 22 -9.31 0.58 -2.72
CA LEU A 22 -8.05 0.63 -1.98
C LEU A 22 -8.14 1.59 -0.78
N TRP A 23 -8.73 2.78 -0.97
CA TRP A 23 -8.98 3.71 0.14
C TRP A 23 -10.05 3.17 1.11
N ARG A 24 -11.10 2.48 0.67
CA ARG A 24 -12.04 1.84 1.62
C ARG A 24 -11.37 0.73 2.45
N MET A 25 -10.50 -0.07 1.84
CA MET A 25 -9.74 -1.10 2.55
C MET A 25 -8.79 -0.50 3.57
N TYR A 26 -8.12 0.61 3.22
CA TYR A 26 -7.27 1.34 4.14
C TYR A 26 -8.05 2.09 5.24
N ALA A 27 -9.00 2.96 4.88
CA ALA A 27 -9.74 3.83 5.81
C ALA A 27 -10.68 3.07 6.76
N LYS A 28 -11.49 2.17 6.20
CA LYS A 28 -12.63 1.58 6.92
C LYS A 28 -12.32 0.19 7.45
N ARG A 29 -11.53 -0.58 6.71
CA ARG A 29 -11.28 -1.98 7.06
C ARG A 29 -9.96 -2.17 7.80
N ASN A 30 -9.07 -1.17 7.77
CA ASN A 30 -7.69 -1.28 8.27
C ASN A 30 -6.96 -2.53 7.75
N GLU A 31 -7.48 -3.11 6.67
CA GLU A 31 -6.98 -4.31 6.02
C GLU A 31 -5.83 -3.96 5.10
N PHE A 32 -5.53 -2.69 4.88
CA PHE A 32 -4.52 -2.25 3.93
C PHE A 32 -3.40 -1.51 4.65
N PRO A 33 -2.14 -1.71 4.25
CA PRO A 33 -1.03 -1.09 4.94
C PRO A 33 -1.08 0.43 4.87
N LYS A 34 -0.54 1.07 5.91
CA LYS A 34 -0.36 2.53 5.93
C LYS A 34 0.69 2.91 4.88
N PRO A 35 0.42 3.91 4.02
CA PRO A 35 1.44 4.42 3.13
C PRO A 35 2.53 5.13 3.93
N GLU A 36 3.77 4.95 3.51
CA GLU A 36 4.90 5.73 3.98
C GLU A 36 4.78 7.18 3.48
N ARG A 37 4.98 8.08 4.44
CA ARG A 37 5.03 9.51 4.23
C ARG A 37 6.34 10.01 4.77
N THR A 38 6.99 10.88 4.01
CA THR A 38 8.16 11.62 4.47
C THR A 38 7.79 12.49 5.68
N ALA A 39 8.77 12.84 6.53
CA ALA A 39 8.55 13.72 7.68
C ALA A 39 7.89 15.06 7.32
N SER A 40 8.09 15.53 6.09
CA SER A 40 7.46 16.74 5.52
C SER A 40 6.03 16.55 5.01
N GLY A 41 5.41 15.37 5.20
CA GLY A 41 4.03 15.08 4.80
C GLY A 41 3.84 14.70 3.34
N ILE A 42 4.91 14.61 2.54
CA ILE A 42 4.86 14.16 1.15
C ILE A 42 4.59 12.64 1.13
N PHE A 43 3.58 12.24 0.35
CA PHE A 43 3.24 10.84 0.11
C PHE A 43 4.33 10.17 -0.72
N LEU A 44 5.00 9.16 -0.14
CA LEU A 44 6.08 8.44 -0.79
C LEU A 44 5.55 7.19 -1.51
N GLY A 45 4.58 6.50 -0.89
CA GLY A 45 3.98 5.28 -1.42
C GLY A 45 3.92 4.18 -0.36
N TRP A 46 3.96 2.93 -0.79
CA TRP A 46 4.18 1.79 0.09
C TRP A 46 5.55 1.19 -0.20
N SER A 47 6.34 0.86 0.81
CA SER A 47 7.54 0.07 0.59
C SER A 47 7.15 -1.36 0.16
N GLU A 48 8.00 -1.97 -0.66
CA GLU A 48 7.81 -3.35 -1.13
C GLU A 48 7.65 -4.35 0.04
N GLU A 49 8.40 -4.15 1.12
CA GLU A 49 8.31 -4.96 2.35
C GLU A 49 6.91 -4.91 2.99
N VAL A 50 6.32 -3.71 3.04
CA VAL A 50 4.98 -3.49 3.60
C VAL A 50 3.91 -4.14 2.73
N TYR A 51 4.06 -4.08 1.41
CA TYR A 51 3.18 -4.81 0.50
C TYR A 51 3.32 -6.32 0.66
N GLU A 52 4.54 -6.85 0.73
CA GLU A 52 4.80 -8.27 0.85
C GLU A 52 4.26 -8.85 2.18
N ALA A 53 4.45 -8.12 3.29
CA ALA A 53 3.88 -8.47 4.58
C ALA A 53 2.34 -8.54 4.54
N TRP A 54 1.72 -7.56 3.89
CA TRP A 54 0.28 -7.53 3.69
C TRP A 54 -0.23 -8.73 2.86
N VAL A 55 0.43 -9.03 1.74
CA VAL A 55 0.07 -10.18 0.90
C VAL A 55 0.18 -11.49 1.69
N LYS A 56 1.21 -11.65 2.52
CA LYS A 56 1.37 -12.82 3.40
C LYS A 56 0.24 -12.95 4.41
N GLU A 57 -0.20 -11.85 5.01
CA GLU A 57 -1.31 -11.84 5.96
C GLU A 57 -2.65 -12.19 5.29
N LYS A 58 -2.89 -11.70 4.07
CA LYS A 58 -4.10 -11.98 3.27
C LYS A 58 -4.21 -13.42 2.76
N LYS A 59 -3.08 -14.12 2.59
CA LYS A 59 -3.02 -15.50 2.10
C LYS A 59 -3.17 -16.55 3.21
N LYS A 60 -3.23 -16.13 4.47
CA LYS A 60 -3.38 -17.00 5.64
C LYS A 60 -4.86 -17.19 5.97
#